data_AF-I1SSG6-F1
#
_entry.id   AF-I1SSG6-F1
#
_cell.length_a   1.000
_cell.length_b   1.000
_cell.length_c   1.000
_cell.angle_alpha   90.00
_cell.angle_beta   90.00
_cell.angle_gamma   90.00
#
_symmetry.space_group_name_H-M   'P 1'
#
loop_
_entity.id
_entity.type
_entity.pdbx_description
1 polymer ?
#
loop_
_entity_poly.entity_id
_entity_poly.type
_entity_poly.pdbx_seq_one_letter_code
_entity_poly.pdbx_strand_id
1 'polypeptide(L)'
;YLSAFHAGRKGSVAKKPYNPILGEVFYCHWDLPSEAEEPAQHAETVSDGPVPWASTNSVCFVAEQVSHHPPISAFYAECLNRKIQFNAHIWTKSKFLGMSIGVHNIGQGCVSCLEHDEHYIPTFPNGYGRSILTVPWVELGGECNISCSKSGYSANIVFHTKPFYGGKKHRITADIFAPNDKKSFCSIEGEWNG
;
A
#
# COMPACT_ATOMS: atom_id res chain seq x y z
N TYR A 1 -4.26 5.43 2.35
CA TYR A 1 -3.88 4.06 2.73
C TYR A 1 -5.00 3.06 2.47
N LEU A 2 -6.14 3.11 3.18
CA LEU A 2 -7.21 2.10 3.03
C LEU A 2 -7.79 2.01 1.60
N SER A 3 -7.86 3.13 0.88
CA SER A 3 -8.31 3.17 -0.52
C SER A 3 -7.42 2.39 -1.50
N ALA A 4 -6.18 2.05 -1.12
CA ALA A 4 -5.24 1.37 -2.00
C ALA A 4 -5.57 -0.13 -2.20
N PHE A 5 -6.30 -0.75 -1.27
CA PHE A 5 -6.52 -2.21 -1.30
C PHE A 5 -7.66 -2.65 -2.22
N HIS A 6 -8.56 -1.75 -2.59
CA HIS A 6 -9.55 -2.01 -3.63
C HIS A 6 -8.94 -1.95 -5.04
N ALA A 7 -7.81 -1.26 -5.21
CA ALA A 7 -7.09 -1.17 -6.48
C ALA A 7 -6.40 -2.51 -6.80
N GLY A 8 -7.15 -3.44 -7.36
CA GLY A 8 -6.70 -4.78 -7.69
C GLY A 8 -7.29 -5.31 -9.00
N ARG A 9 -6.87 -6.53 -9.37
CA ARG A 9 -7.36 -7.20 -10.58
C ARG A 9 -8.89 -7.34 -10.52
N LYS A 10 -9.58 -6.81 -11.54
CA LYS A 10 -11.03 -6.99 -11.76
C LYS A 10 -11.30 -8.44 -12.21
N GLY A 11 -11.40 -9.36 -11.26
CA GLY A 11 -11.72 -10.77 -11.52
C GLY A 11 -12.01 -11.54 -10.24
N SER A 12 -12.95 -12.48 -10.30
CA SER A 12 -13.36 -13.29 -9.14
C SER A 12 -12.34 -14.38 -8.77
N VAL A 13 -11.51 -14.79 -9.72
CA VAL A 13 -10.50 -15.84 -9.54
C VAL A 13 -9.15 -15.23 -9.21
N ALA A 14 -8.60 -15.61 -8.06
CA ALA A 14 -7.28 -15.20 -7.62
C ALA A 14 -6.21 -15.70 -8.58
N LYS A 15 -5.26 -14.83 -8.93
CA LYS A 15 -4.05 -15.18 -9.66
C LYS A 15 -2.83 -14.66 -8.91
N LYS A 16 -1.77 -15.44 -8.90
CA LYS A 16 -0.48 -15.02 -8.39
C LYS A 16 0.18 -14.07 -9.41
N PRO A 17 0.73 -12.91 -9.01
CA PRO A 17 1.57 -12.11 -9.89
C PRO A 17 2.84 -12.86 -10.28
N TYR A 18 3.50 -12.42 -11.35
CA TYR A 18 4.83 -12.92 -11.69
C TYR A 18 5.83 -12.62 -10.57
N ASN A 19 6.84 -13.48 -10.43
CA ASN A 19 7.95 -13.23 -9.51
C ASN A 19 9.03 -12.47 -10.27
N PRO A 20 9.34 -11.20 -9.91
CA PRO A 20 10.33 -10.42 -10.64
C PRO A 20 11.74 -11.04 -10.55
N ILE A 21 12.55 -10.81 -11.57
CA ILE A 21 13.98 -11.21 -11.55
C ILE A 21 14.81 -10.18 -10.79
N LEU A 22 15.98 -10.56 -10.27
CA LEU A 22 16.88 -9.62 -9.59
C LEU A 22 17.27 -8.46 -10.52
N GLY A 23 17.14 -7.23 -10.04
CA GLY A 23 17.41 -6.01 -10.80
C GLY A 23 16.32 -5.65 -11.82
N GLU A 24 15.18 -6.35 -11.84
CA GLU A 24 14.03 -5.92 -12.63
C GLU A 24 13.52 -4.58 -12.12
N VAL A 25 13.39 -3.60 -13.02
CA VAL A 25 12.93 -2.25 -12.69
C VAL A 25 11.66 -1.92 -13.46
N PHE A 26 10.72 -1.28 -12.78
CA PHE A 26 9.49 -0.76 -13.37
C PHE A 26 9.35 0.73 -13.06
N TYR A 27 8.98 1.51 -14.06
CA TYR A 27 8.74 2.95 -13.96
C TYR A 27 7.33 3.28 -14.47
N CYS A 28 6.62 4.15 -13.78
CA CYS A 28 5.40 4.78 -14.30
C CYS A 28 5.18 6.15 -13.68
N HIS A 29 4.28 6.93 -14.29
CA HIS A 29 3.77 8.14 -13.68
C HIS A 29 2.25 8.22 -13.85
N TRP A 30 1.62 9.05 -13.03
CA TRP A 30 0.21 9.39 -13.12
C TRP A 30 0.06 10.91 -13.06
N ASP A 31 -0.53 11.50 -14.09
CA ASP A 31 -0.75 12.94 -14.14
C ASP A 31 -1.97 13.31 -13.29
N LEU A 32 -1.77 14.23 -12.35
CA LEU A 32 -2.88 14.72 -11.52
C LEU A 32 -3.70 15.73 -12.31
N PRO A 33 -5.03 15.77 -12.12
CA PRO A 33 -5.87 16.82 -12.68
C PRO A 33 -5.33 18.20 -12.28
N SER A 34 -5.21 19.11 -13.25
CA SER A 34 -4.89 20.50 -12.98
C SER A 34 -6.08 21.15 -12.27
N GLU A 35 -5.83 21.87 -11.18
CA GLU A 35 -6.85 22.71 -10.52
C GLU A 35 -7.09 24.02 -11.27
N ALA A 36 -6.19 24.40 -12.19
CA ALA A 36 -6.32 25.60 -13.02
C ALA A 36 -6.96 25.25 -14.38
N GLU A 37 -7.96 26.03 -14.79
CA GLU A 37 -8.60 26.00 -16.12
C GLU A 37 -7.69 26.50 -17.27
N GLU A 38 -6.41 26.77 -17.00
CA GLU A 38 -5.48 27.19 -18.04
C GLU A 38 -4.95 25.97 -18.83
N PRO A 39 -4.89 26.05 -20.17
CA PRO A 39 -4.36 24.98 -20.99
C PRO A 39 -2.91 24.72 -20.58
N ALA A 40 -2.55 23.43 -20.46
CA ALA A 40 -1.24 22.90 -20.08
C ALA A 40 -0.13 23.23 -21.11
N GLN A 41 0.04 24.49 -21.45
CA GLN A 41 1.14 24.99 -22.24
C GLN A 41 2.31 25.18 -21.27
N HIS A 42 3.22 24.20 -21.27
CA HIS A 42 4.45 24.15 -20.47
C HIS A 42 4.30 23.62 -19.03
N ALA A 43 3.80 22.39 -18.87
CA ALA A 43 4.10 21.64 -17.66
C ALA A 43 5.61 21.36 -17.61
N GLU A 44 6.34 22.03 -16.72
CA GLU A 44 7.77 21.80 -16.53
C GLU A 44 8.02 20.33 -16.16
N THR A 45 8.91 19.69 -16.92
CA THR A 45 9.34 18.31 -16.66
C THR A 45 10.46 18.30 -15.65
N VAL A 46 10.52 17.23 -14.84
CA VAL A 46 11.53 17.09 -13.79
C VAL A 46 12.62 16.13 -14.27
N SER A 47 13.65 16.65 -14.96
CA SER A 47 14.71 15.83 -15.56
C SER A 47 15.46 14.96 -14.55
N ASP A 48 15.60 15.44 -13.31
CA ASP A 48 16.35 14.79 -12.24
C ASP A 48 15.46 13.90 -11.35
N GLY A 49 14.18 13.77 -11.69
CA GLY A 49 13.21 12.93 -10.99
C GLY A 49 13.31 11.44 -11.37
N PRO A 50 12.59 10.55 -10.67
CA PRO A 50 12.60 9.12 -10.96
C PRO A 50 12.00 8.76 -12.33
N VAL A 51 11.20 9.67 -12.91
CA VAL A 51 10.65 9.56 -14.26
C VAL A 51 10.94 10.87 -15.00
N PRO A 52 12.06 10.98 -15.75
CA PRO A 52 12.54 12.26 -16.30
C PRO A 52 11.59 12.99 -17.25
N TRP A 53 10.61 12.27 -17.81
CA TRP A 53 9.60 12.82 -18.72
C TRP A 53 8.28 13.20 -18.04
N ALA A 54 8.17 13.01 -16.73
CA ALA A 54 6.98 13.39 -15.96
C ALA A 54 7.02 14.86 -15.53
N SER A 55 5.83 15.45 -15.33
CA SER A 55 5.70 16.83 -14.88
C SER A 55 5.83 16.96 -13.36
N THR A 56 6.04 18.19 -12.88
CA THR A 56 6.03 18.49 -11.44
C THR A 56 4.72 18.12 -10.73
N ASN A 57 3.60 18.09 -11.46
CA ASN A 57 2.27 17.73 -10.95
C ASN A 57 1.91 16.25 -11.14
N SER A 58 2.86 15.43 -11.60
CA SER A 58 2.67 13.99 -11.73
C SER A 58 3.06 13.27 -10.43
N VAL A 59 2.40 12.13 -10.16
CA VAL A 59 2.90 11.14 -9.21
C VAL A 59 3.84 10.22 -9.98
N CYS A 60 5.13 10.27 -9.70
CA CYS A 60 6.11 9.38 -10.30
C CYS A 60 6.31 8.14 -9.42
N PHE A 61 6.55 6.99 -10.02
CA PHE A 61 6.78 5.73 -9.32
C PHE A 61 7.90 4.93 -9.99
N VAL A 62 8.78 4.38 -9.16
CA VAL A 62 9.79 3.41 -9.54
C VAL A 62 9.77 2.24 -8.56
N ALA A 63 9.94 1.04 -9.08
CA ALA A 63 10.10 -0.17 -8.29
C ALA A 63 11.27 -0.99 -8.81
N GLU A 64 12.03 -1.60 -7.91
CA GLU A 64 13.13 -2.49 -8.25
C GLU A 64 13.06 -3.78 -7.41
N GLN A 65 13.32 -4.92 -8.04
CA GLN A 65 13.57 -6.17 -7.33
C GLN A 65 15.02 -6.22 -6.83
N VAL A 66 15.24 -5.74 -5.60
CA VAL A 66 16.58 -5.57 -5.00
C VAL A 66 17.19 -6.86 -4.42
N SER A 67 16.39 -7.92 -4.27
CA SER A 67 16.88 -9.23 -3.82
C SER A 67 16.02 -10.36 -4.40
N HIS A 68 16.61 -11.53 -4.66
CA HIS A 68 15.91 -12.72 -5.12
C HIS A 68 15.76 -13.81 -4.04
N HIS A 69 16.69 -13.88 -3.08
CA HIS A 69 16.69 -14.86 -2.00
C HIS A 69 17.04 -14.21 -0.65
N PRO A 70 16.04 -13.73 0.13
CA PRO A 70 14.60 -13.76 -0.16
C PRO A 70 14.18 -12.73 -1.22
N PRO A 71 13.01 -12.89 -1.86
CA PRO A 71 12.54 -11.94 -2.88
C PRO A 71 12.08 -10.63 -2.22
N ILE A 72 12.86 -9.56 -2.38
CA ILE A 72 12.55 -8.22 -1.84
C ILE A 72 12.37 -7.26 -3.02
N SER A 73 11.24 -6.55 -3.03
CA SER A 73 11.00 -5.42 -3.93
C SER A 73 11.07 -4.13 -3.12
N ALA A 74 11.79 -3.14 -3.63
CA ALA A 74 11.82 -1.78 -3.13
C ALA A 74 11.02 -0.87 -4.06
N PHE A 75 10.40 0.17 -3.51
CA PHE A 75 9.55 1.11 -4.23
C PHE A 75 9.86 2.53 -3.79
N TYR A 76 9.82 3.46 -4.74
CA TYR A 76 9.81 4.87 -4.49
C TYR A 76 8.70 5.53 -5.32
N ALA A 77 7.98 6.46 -4.71
CA ALA A 77 7.09 7.36 -5.41
C ALA A 77 7.21 8.78 -4.86
N GLU A 78 6.91 9.75 -5.70
CA GLU A 78 6.88 11.15 -5.30
C GLU A 78 5.88 11.95 -6.12
N CYS A 79 5.41 13.04 -5.54
CA CYS A 79 4.77 14.12 -6.27
C CYS A 79 5.40 15.43 -5.83
N LEU A 80 6.19 16.04 -6.71
CA LEU A 80 7.02 17.19 -6.38
C LEU A 80 6.17 18.40 -5.98
N ASN A 81 5.15 18.73 -6.77
CA ASN A 81 4.25 19.86 -6.49
C ASN A 81 3.48 19.70 -5.17
N ARG A 82 3.12 18.45 -4.82
CA ARG A 82 2.45 18.14 -3.54
C ARG A 82 3.42 17.97 -2.38
N LYS A 83 4.74 17.97 -2.63
CA LYS A 83 5.79 17.77 -1.62
C LYS A 83 5.57 16.52 -0.76
N ILE A 84 5.14 15.44 -1.41
CA ILE A 84 4.91 14.14 -0.79
C ILE A 84 5.82 13.11 -1.44
N GLN A 85 6.47 12.29 -0.62
CA GLN A 85 7.27 11.16 -1.05
C GLN A 85 6.81 9.88 -0.37
N PHE A 86 7.04 8.75 -1.01
CA PHE A 86 6.75 7.43 -0.49
C PHE A 86 7.91 6.49 -0.78
N ASN A 87 8.50 5.94 0.26
CA ASN A 87 9.52 4.89 0.16
C ASN A 87 8.96 3.61 0.76
N ALA A 88 9.16 2.47 0.13
CA ALA A 88 8.74 1.20 0.71
C ALA A 88 9.66 0.05 0.32
N HIS A 89 9.63 -1.01 1.11
CA HIS A 89 10.11 -2.31 0.69
C HIS A 89 9.14 -3.36 1.19
N ILE A 90 9.03 -4.45 0.44
CA ILE A 90 8.20 -5.58 0.81
C ILE A 90 8.86 -6.88 0.37
N TRP A 91 8.70 -7.90 1.19
CA TRP A 91 8.94 -9.28 0.81
C TRP A 91 7.87 -10.15 1.44
N THR A 92 7.74 -11.37 0.91
CA THR A 92 6.66 -12.26 1.35
C THR A 92 7.18 -13.53 1.97
N LYS A 93 6.54 -13.96 3.05
CA LYS A 93 6.73 -15.29 3.63
C LYS A 93 5.44 -16.09 3.49
N SER A 94 5.46 -17.08 2.60
CA SER A 94 4.30 -17.94 2.38
C SER A 94 4.22 -19.10 3.38
N LYS A 95 3.01 -19.48 3.76
CA LYS A 95 2.69 -20.67 4.56
C LYS A 95 1.54 -21.43 3.92
N PHE A 96 1.70 -22.75 3.78
CA PHE A 96 0.61 -23.63 3.38
C PHE A 96 -0.28 -23.94 4.60
N LEU A 97 -1.59 -23.76 4.46
CA LEU A 97 -2.59 -23.87 5.53
C LEU A 97 -3.69 -24.87 5.14
N GLY A 98 -3.33 -25.94 4.43
CA GLY A 98 -4.27 -26.95 3.93
C GLY A 98 -5.03 -26.43 2.69
N MET A 99 -6.28 -26.01 2.86
CA MET A 99 -7.09 -25.47 1.75
C MET A 99 -6.81 -23.99 1.45
N SER A 100 -5.80 -23.40 2.09
CA SER A 100 -5.42 -22.01 1.92
C SER A 100 -3.90 -21.85 1.87
N ILE A 101 -3.45 -20.74 1.28
CA ILE A 101 -2.07 -20.26 1.37
C ILE A 101 -2.10 -18.91 2.08
N GLY A 102 -1.37 -18.79 3.19
CA GLY A 102 -1.10 -17.51 3.84
C GLY A 102 0.14 -16.87 3.23
N VAL A 103 0.08 -15.58 2.95
CA VAL A 103 1.16 -14.75 2.43
C VAL A 103 1.38 -13.63 3.43
N HIS A 104 2.42 -13.76 4.24
CA HIS A 104 2.79 -12.71 5.18
C HIS A 104 3.57 -11.63 4.44
N ASN A 105 3.04 -10.42 4.45
CA ASN A 105 3.67 -9.26 3.83
C ASN A 105 4.56 -8.59 4.88
N ILE A 106 5.88 -8.72 4.69
CA ILE A 106 6.88 -8.22 5.63
C ILE A 106 7.60 -7.04 4.99
N GLY A 107 7.67 -5.95 5.73
CA GLY A 107 8.21 -4.68 5.26
C GLY A 107 7.32 -3.53 5.74
N GLN A 108 7.66 -2.33 5.28
CA GLN A 108 6.93 -1.13 5.62
C GLN A 108 7.10 -0.09 4.52
N GLY A 109 6.17 0.87 4.50
CA GLY A 109 6.33 2.12 3.78
C GLY A 109 6.75 3.25 4.72
N CYS A 110 7.12 4.37 4.11
CA CYS A 110 7.37 5.65 4.75
C CYS A 110 6.78 6.72 3.82
N VAL A 111 5.66 7.32 4.23
CA VAL A 111 5.09 8.50 3.57
C VAL A 111 5.72 9.73 4.22
N SER A 112 6.46 10.51 3.46
CA SER A 112 7.07 11.76 3.91
C SER A 112 6.23 12.94 3.42
N CYS A 113 5.65 13.67 4.36
CA CYS A 113 4.90 14.91 4.12
C CYS A 113 5.85 16.08 4.38
N LEU A 114 6.55 16.54 3.34
CA LEU A 114 7.70 17.44 3.50
C LEU A 114 7.31 18.83 4.02
N GLU A 115 6.08 19.29 3.74
CA GLU A 115 5.56 20.56 4.27
C GLU A 115 5.50 20.61 5.79
N HIS A 116 5.23 19.48 6.41
CA HIS A 116 5.14 19.34 7.86
C HIS A 116 6.41 18.74 8.44
N ASP A 117 7.35 18.31 7.58
CA ASP A 117 8.52 17.52 7.94
C ASP A 117 8.09 16.31 8.81
N GLU A 118 7.08 15.57 8.34
CA GLU A 118 6.50 14.42 9.03
C GLU A 118 6.68 13.13 8.23
N HIS A 119 6.91 12.03 8.94
CA HIS A 119 7.04 10.70 8.36
C HIS A 119 6.01 9.74 8.97
N TYR A 120 5.14 9.20 8.13
CA TYR A 120 4.16 8.19 8.53
C TYR A 120 4.64 6.82 8.07
N ILE A 121 4.71 5.86 8.98
CA ILE A 121 5.24 4.52 8.74
C ILE A 121 4.09 3.49 8.68
N PRO A 122 3.48 3.26 7.51
CA PRO A 122 2.51 2.20 7.33
C PRO A 122 3.16 0.82 7.17
N THR A 123 2.59 -0.21 7.80
CA THR A 123 2.84 -1.61 7.44
C THR A 123 1.80 -2.12 6.45
N PHE A 124 1.84 -3.40 6.06
CA PHE A 124 0.95 -3.99 5.06
C PHE A 124 0.11 -5.14 5.64
N PRO A 125 -1.14 -5.34 5.18
CA PRO A 125 -1.94 -6.49 5.59
C PRO A 125 -1.38 -7.76 4.97
N ASN A 126 -1.63 -8.91 5.60
CA ASN A 126 -1.32 -10.20 5.00
C ASN A 126 -2.36 -10.57 3.94
N GLY A 127 -1.93 -11.36 2.96
CA GLY A 127 -2.81 -11.95 1.94
C GLY A 127 -3.10 -13.41 2.23
N TYR A 128 -4.29 -13.87 1.87
CA TYR A 128 -4.69 -15.26 1.96
C TYR A 128 -5.31 -15.69 0.64
N GLY A 129 -4.68 -16.67 -0.02
CA GLY A 129 -5.29 -17.41 -1.12
C GLY A 129 -6.17 -18.50 -0.54
N ARG A 130 -7.49 -18.35 -0.62
CA ARG A 130 -8.47 -19.30 -0.09
C ARG A 130 -8.91 -20.26 -1.19
N SER A 131 -9.41 -21.44 -0.80
CA SER A 131 -10.05 -22.40 -1.71
C SER A 131 -9.15 -22.84 -2.88
N ILE A 132 -7.87 -23.06 -2.60
CA ILE A 132 -6.83 -23.32 -3.62
C ILE A 132 -7.03 -24.62 -4.43
N LEU A 133 -7.87 -25.53 -3.95
CA LEU A 133 -8.23 -26.79 -4.63
C LEU A 133 -9.54 -26.69 -5.43
N THR A 134 -10.23 -25.55 -5.38
CA THR A 134 -11.47 -25.31 -6.12
C THR A 134 -11.37 -24.01 -6.90
N VAL A 135 -12.15 -22.98 -6.55
CA VAL A 135 -12.09 -21.65 -7.17
C VAL A 135 -11.38 -20.71 -6.19
N PRO A 136 -10.11 -20.37 -6.45
CA PRO A 136 -9.34 -19.59 -5.50
C PRO A 136 -9.80 -18.13 -5.47
N TRP A 137 -9.81 -17.54 -4.27
CA TRP A 137 -10.13 -16.13 -4.07
C TRP A 137 -9.17 -15.50 -3.05
N VAL A 138 -8.98 -14.18 -3.14
CA VAL A 138 -8.07 -13.43 -2.26
C VAL A 138 -8.82 -12.83 -1.09
N GLU A 139 -8.22 -12.95 0.08
CA GLU A 139 -8.65 -12.29 1.31
C GLU A 139 -7.48 -11.54 1.93
N LEU A 140 -7.73 -10.33 2.44
CA LEU A 140 -6.76 -9.60 3.25
C LEU A 140 -7.05 -9.85 4.73
N GLY A 141 -5.99 -9.93 5.53
CA GLY A 141 -6.13 -10.16 6.96
C GLY A 141 -4.93 -9.72 7.80
N GLY A 142 -5.14 -9.61 9.10
CA GLY A 142 -4.12 -9.27 10.08
C GLY A 142 -4.06 -7.78 10.39
N GLU A 143 -3.12 -7.43 11.27
CA GLU A 143 -2.95 -6.09 11.81
C GLU A 143 -1.99 -5.27 10.94
N CYS A 144 -2.30 -3.99 10.78
CA CYS A 144 -1.45 -2.98 10.20
C CYS A 144 -1.33 -1.81 11.17
N ASN A 145 -0.18 -1.17 11.20
CA ASN A 145 0.02 0.05 11.97
C ASN A 145 0.42 1.19 11.04
N ILE A 146 0.03 2.40 11.41
CA ILE A 146 0.55 3.65 10.86
C ILE A 146 0.96 4.50 12.05
N SER A 147 2.19 4.99 12.08
CA SER A 147 2.65 5.88 13.15
C SER A 147 3.50 7.02 12.60
N CYS A 148 3.44 8.17 13.25
CA CYS A 148 4.34 9.28 13.02
C CYS A 148 5.04 9.63 14.33
N SER A 149 6.36 9.52 14.37
CA SER A 149 7.15 9.78 15.58
C SER A 149 7.14 11.26 15.98
N LYS A 150 7.14 12.17 15.00
CA LYS A 150 7.15 13.62 15.23
C LYS A 150 5.85 14.12 15.83
N SER A 151 4.72 13.76 15.22
CA SER A 151 3.41 14.20 15.72
C SER A 151 2.91 13.34 16.87
N GLY A 152 3.39 12.10 17.01
CA GLY A 152 3.01 11.15 18.05
C GLY A 152 1.69 10.42 17.78
N TYR A 153 1.00 10.72 16.68
CA TYR A 153 -0.23 10.05 16.29
C TYR A 153 0.06 8.63 15.78
N SER A 154 -0.87 7.72 16.07
CA SER A 154 -0.82 6.36 15.55
C SER A 154 -2.20 5.81 15.24
N ALA A 155 -2.24 4.81 14.36
CA ALA A 155 -3.45 4.06 14.05
C ALA A 155 -3.14 2.56 14.04
N ASN A 156 -3.98 1.78 14.71
CA ASN A 156 -4.02 0.33 14.59
C ASN A 156 -5.19 -0.06 13.69
N ILE A 157 -4.94 -0.86 12.66
CA ILE A 157 -5.90 -1.24 11.65
C ILE A 157 -5.94 -2.77 11.59
N VAL A 158 -7.12 -3.37 11.72
CA VAL A 158 -7.32 -4.81 11.62
C VAL A 158 -8.11 -5.14 10.37
N PHE A 159 -7.49 -5.89 9.46
CA PHE A 159 -8.18 -6.55 8.36
C PHE A 159 -8.72 -7.88 8.87
N HIS A 160 -10.04 -8.03 8.93
CA HIS A 160 -10.68 -9.23 9.44
C HIS A 160 -10.83 -10.27 8.34
N THR A 161 -10.27 -11.45 8.56
CA THR A 161 -10.60 -12.61 7.72
C THR A 161 -12.01 -13.10 8.03
N LYS A 162 -12.68 -13.67 7.03
CA LYS A 162 -14.01 -14.25 7.16
C LYS A 162 -14.02 -15.30 8.29
N PRO A 163 -14.90 -15.16 9.30
CA PRO A 163 -15.09 -16.17 10.33
C PRO A 163 -15.53 -17.52 9.76
N PHE A 164 -15.25 -18.61 10.49
CA PHE A 164 -15.70 -19.95 10.11
C PHE A 164 -17.23 -20.09 10.11
N TYR A 165 -17.92 -19.39 11.02
CA TYR A 165 -19.38 -19.44 11.18
C TYR A 165 -20.00 -18.10 10.80
N GLY A 166 -20.60 -18.04 9.61
CA GLY A 166 -21.27 -16.82 9.13
C GLY A 166 -20.33 -15.61 9.01
N GLY A 167 -20.90 -14.44 8.76
CA GLY A 167 -20.17 -13.17 8.71
C GLY A 167 -19.84 -12.66 7.32
N LYS A 168 -19.57 -11.35 7.25
CA LYS A 168 -19.21 -10.62 6.04
C LYS A 168 -17.72 -10.79 5.71
N LYS A 169 -17.39 -10.72 4.42
CA LYS A 169 -16.01 -10.65 3.95
C LYS A 169 -15.48 -9.23 4.10
N HIS A 170 -14.16 -9.07 4.00
CA HIS A 170 -13.51 -7.77 3.78
C HIS A 170 -13.73 -6.72 4.88
N ARG A 171 -14.17 -7.14 6.07
CA ARG A 171 -14.37 -6.23 7.19
C ARG A 171 -13.04 -5.64 7.66
N ILE A 172 -13.07 -4.38 8.02
CA ILE A 172 -11.99 -3.68 8.70
C ILE A 172 -12.48 -3.05 10.00
N THR A 173 -11.57 -2.92 10.96
CA THR A 173 -11.71 -1.98 12.07
C THR A 173 -10.42 -1.20 12.21
N ALA A 174 -10.48 0.06 12.62
CA ALA A 174 -9.30 0.84 12.92
C ALA A 174 -9.54 1.74 14.13
N ASP A 175 -8.51 1.91 14.94
CA ASP A 175 -8.49 2.81 16.08
C ASP A 175 -7.34 3.80 15.90
N ILE A 176 -7.62 5.10 16.04
CA ILE A 176 -6.63 6.18 15.95
C ILE A 176 -6.42 6.80 17.32
N PHE A 177 -5.14 6.96 17.67
CA PHE A 177 -4.67 7.39 18.98
C PHE A 177 -3.93 8.72 18.87
N ALA A 178 -4.21 9.61 19.82
CA ALA A 178 -3.47 10.84 20.00
C ALA A 178 -2.13 10.54 20.72
N PRO A 179 -1.19 11.49 20.73
CA PRO A 179 0.12 11.28 21.35
C PRO A 179 -0.02 10.91 22.83
N ASN A 180 0.63 9.82 23.24
CA ASN A 180 0.65 9.28 24.61
C ASN A 180 -0.71 8.78 25.16
N ASP A 181 -1.77 8.79 24.36
CA ASP A 181 -3.07 8.27 24.77
C ASP A 181 -3.20 6.77 24.49
N LYS A 182 -3.73 6.04 25.47
CA LYS A 182 -4.11 4.62 25.31
C LYS A 182 -5.52 4.44 24.79
N LYS A 183 -6.34 5.49 24.84
CA LYS A 183 -7.73 5.47 24.38
C LYS A 183 -7.77 6.08 22.99
N SER A 184 -8.43 5.39 22.05
CA SER A 184 -8.63 5.95 20.72
C SER A 184 -9.58 7.16 20.80
N PHE A 185 -9.27 8.19 20.01
CA PHE A 185 -10.17 9.34 19.85
C PHE A 185 -11.09 9.18 18.63
N CYS A 186 -10.76 8.22 17.76
CA CYS A 186 -11.56 7.87 16.59
C CYS A 186 -11.46 6.36 16.35
N SER A 187 -12.61 5.75 16.07
CA SER A 187 -12.70 4.36 15.64
C SER A 187 -13.46 4.30 14.32
N ILE A 188 -13.01 3.43 13.41
CA ILE A 188 -13.59 3.24 12.08
C ILE A 188 -13.94 1.76 11.94
N GLU A 189 -15.12 1.47 11.40
CA GLU A 189 -15.51 0.12 10.98
C GLU A 189 -16.12 0.16 9.57
N GLY A 190 -15.94 -0.91 8.80
CA GLY A 190 -16.49 -0.97 7.45
C GLY A 190 -15.95 -2.14 6.64
N GLU A 191 -16.06 -2.04 5.33
CA GLU A 191 -15.56 -3.02 4.35
C GLU A 191 -14.54 -2.31 3.44
N TRP A 192 -13.32 -2.86 3.31
CA TRP A 192 -12.23 -2.16 2.59
C TRP A 192 -12.45 -2.07 1.07
N ASN A 193 -13.40 -2.83 0.54
CA ASN A 193 -13.72 -2.89 -0.88
C ASN A 193 -14.95 -2.05 -1.29
N GLY A 194 -15.50 -1.25 -0.38
CA GLY A 194 -16.72 -0.46 -0.60
C GLY A 194 -18.00 -1.21 -0.27
#